data_AF-A0A060CFE1-F1
#
_entry.id   AF-A0A060CFE1-F1
#
_cell.length_a   1.000
_cell.length_b   1.000
_cell.length_c   1.000
_cell.angle_alpha   90.00
_cell.angle_beta   90.00
_cell.angle_gamma   90.00
#
_symmetry.space_group_name_H-M   'P 1'
#
loop_
_entity.id
_entity.type
_entity.pdbx_description
1 polymer ?
#
loop_
_entity_poly.entity_id
_entity_poly.type
_entity_poly.pdbx_seq_one_letter_code
_entity_poly.pdbx_strand_id
1 'polypeptide(L)'
;MKRRCGRGDPQKRGAYQNFGDLYLDFGRQASEGNVTDYRRELSLDSAIGAVSYQLDGVKYLREYFASNPDSVIVMRLTTPGNKGKLDFSV
;
A
#
# COMPACT_ATOMS: atom_id res chain seq x y z
N MET A 1 -25.71 -27.42 39.75
CA MET A 1 -24.44 -27.76 39.07
C MET A 1 -24.31 -26.92 37.80
N LYS A 2 -23.65 -25.76 37.86
CA LYS A 2 -23.60 -24.79 36.75
C LYS A 2 -22.32 -25.02 35.95
N ARG A 3 -22.41 -25.71 34.80
CA ARG A 3 -21.28 -25.89 33.87
C ARG A 3 -20.90 -24.51 33.32
N ARG A 4 -19.81 -23.91 33.79
CA ARG A 4 -19.24 -22.72 33.17
C ARG A 4 -18.57 -23.18 31.88
N CYS A 5 -19.17 -22.82 30.75
CA CYS A 5 -18.54 -22.94 29.44
C CYS A 5 -17.20 -22.18 29.48
N GLY A 6 -16.12 -22.81 29.05
CA GLY A 6 -14.76 -22.32 29.20
C GLY A 6 -14.54 -20.98 28.51
N ARG A 7 -14.46 -19.89 29.28
CA ARG A 7 -13.75 -18.69 28.85
C ARG A 7 -12.26 -19.02 28.93
N GLY A 8 -11.68 -19.45 27.81
CA GLY A 8 -10.25 -19.66 27.68
C GLY A 8 -9.49 -18.38 28.02
N ASP A 9 -8.40 -18.52 28.77
CA ASP A 9 -7.57 -17.42 29.25
C ASP A 9 -6.94 -16.65 28.06
N PRO A 10 -7.29 -15.36 27.85
CA PRO A 10 -6.77 -14.58 26.74
C PRO A 10 -5.24 -14.39 26.80
N GLN A 11 -4.63 -14.45 27.99
CA GLN A 11 -3.17 -14.38 28.15
C GLN A 11 -2.45 -15.60 27.56
N LYS A 12 -3.12 -16.76 27.50
CA LYS A 12 -2.53 -18.01 26.98
C LYS A 12 -2.76 -18.22 25.47
N ARG A 13 -3.75 -17.54 24.89
CA ARG A 13 -4.12 -17.69 23.48
C ARG A 13 -3.34 -16.76 22.54
N GLY A 14 -2.77 -15.69 23.08
CA GLY A 14 -2.18 -14.62 22.27
C GLY A 14 -3.22 -13.89 21.42
N ALA A 15 -2.76 -12.95 20.59
CA ALA A 15 -3.61 -12.20 19.67
C ALA A 15 -2.85 -11.92 18.37
N TYR A 16 -3.58 -11.82 17.25
CA TYR A 16 -3.02 -11.35 15.99
C TYR A 16 -2.43 -9.95 16.17
N GLN A 17 -1.19 -9.75 15.73
CA GLN A 17 -0.47 -8.49 15.82
C GLN A 17 -0.22 -7.91 14.45
N ASN A 18 -0.16 -6.58 14.38
CA ASN A 18 0.34 -5.91 13.18
C ASN A 18 1.85 -6.21 13.05
N PHE A 19 2.29 -6.54 11.84
CA PHE A 19 3.71 -6.68 11.53
C PHE A 19 4.41 -5.32 11.49
N GLY A 20 3.76 -4.31 10.90
CA GLY A 20 4.29 -2.97 10.74
C GLY A 20 3.78 -2.31 9.46
N ASP A 21 4.35 -1.14 9.15
CA ASP A 21 4.01 -0.32 8.00
C ASP A 21 5.26 -0.09 7.13
N LEU A 22 5.08 -0.09 5.81
CA LEU A 22 6.10 0.29 4.84
C LEU A 22 5.81 1.71 4.36
N TYR A 23 6.73 2.62 4.60
CA TYR A 23 6.60 4.00 4.15
C TYR A 23 7.40 4.23 2.88
N LEU A 24 6.85 5.06 1.99
CA LEU A 24 7.53 5.54 0.80
C LEU A 24 7.45 7.05 0.83
N ASP A 25 8.59 7.69 1.04
CA ASP A 25 8.71 9.14 1.05
C ASP A 25 9.14 9.61 -0.35
N PHE A 26 8.34 10.47 -0.96
CA PHE A 26 8.57 11.02 -2.29
C PHE A 26 9.18 12.44 -2.23
N GLY A 27 9.71 12.81 -1.06
CA GLY A 27 10.43 14.05 -0.81
C GLY A 27 9.59 15.31 -0.96
N ARG A 28 10.29 16.46 -0.93
CA ARG A 28 9.65 17.79 -1.00
C ARG A 28 8.84 18.03 -2.27
N GLN A 29 9.24 17.41 -3.37
CA GLN A 29 8.56 17.58 -4.66
C GLN A 29 7.10 17.10 -4.56
N ALA A 30 6.84 16.02 -3.85
CA ALA A 30 5.47 15.53 -3.66
C ALA A 30 4.65 16.37 -2.65
N SER A 31 5.30 17.09 -1.72
CA SER A 31 4.60 17.89 -0.71
C SER A 31 4.35 19.34 -1.13
N GLU A 32 5.20 19.89 -2.00
CA GLU A 32 5.15 21.30 -2.41
C GLU A 32 4.63 21.48 -3.85
N GLY A 33 4.65 20.43 -4.68
CA GLY A 33 4.18 20.49 -6.06
C GLY A 33 2.65 20.42 -6.20
N ASN A 34 2.14 20.87 -7.34
CA ASN A 34 0.70 20.90 -7.61
C ASN A 34 0.20 19.50 -7.99
N VAL A 35 -0.65 18.93 -7.14
CA VAL A 35 -1.25 17.60 -7.35
C VAL A 35 -2.66 17.73 -7.91
N THR A 36 -2.90 17.10 -9.06
CA THR A 36 -4.21 17.03 -9.70
C THR A 36 -4.55 15.60 -10.13
N ASP A 37 -5.80 15.37 -10.54
CA ASP A 37 -6.30 14.09 -11.07
C ASP A 37 -6.00 12.87 -10.18
N TYR A 38 -6.04 13.06 -8.86
CA TYR A 38 -5.83 11.97 -7.92
C TYR A 38 -6.96 10.94 -8.03
N ARG A 39 -6.58 9.68 -8.21
CA ARG A 39 -7.49 8.53 -8.18
C ARG A 39 -6.81 7.37 -7.47
N ARG A 40 -7.54 6.73 -6.56
CA ARG A 40 -7.15 5.46 -5.94
C ARG A 40 -8.24 4.44 -6.16
N GLU A 41 -7.86 3.22 -6.49
CA GLU A 41 -8.78 2.13 -6.75
C GLU A 41 -8.23 0.77 -6.34
N LEU A 42 -9.13 -0.18 -6.12
CA LEU A 42 -8.83 -1.58 -5.98
C LEU A 42 -9.66 -2.33 -7.01
N SER A 43 -9.01 -2.92 -8.00
CA SER A 43 -9.67 -3.79 -8.97
C SER A 43 -9.89 -5.16 -8.33
N LEU A 44 -11.15 -5.58 -8.21
CA LEU A 44 -11.48 -6.91 -7.67
C LEU A 44 -11.25 -8.02 -8.70
N ASP A 45 -11.32 -7.71 -9.99
CA ASP A 45 -11.07 -8.67 -11.07
C ASP A 45 -9.59 -9.04 -11.18
N SER A 46 -8.69 -8.08 -10.96
CA SER A 46 -7.23 -8.28 -11.05
C SER A 46 -6.52 -8.34 -9.69
N ALA A 47 -7.22 -8.04 -8.59
CA ALA A 47 -6.66 -7.90 -7.24
C ALA A 47 -5.51 -6.88 -7.11
N ILE A 48 -5.46 -5.89 -8.01
CA ILE A 48 -4.45 -4.82 -8.02
C ILE A 48 -5.03 -3.56 -7.37
N GLY A 49 -4.34 -3.06 -6.35
CA GLY A 49 -4.53 -1.70 -5.85
C GLY A 49 -3.73 -0.72 -6.69
N ALA A 50 -4.35 0.37 -7.13
CA ALA A 50 -3.71 1.38 -7.97
C ALA A 50 -3.95 2.79 -7.43
N VAL A 51 -2.92 3.64 -7.53
CA VAL A 51 -2.97 5.07 -7.24
C VAL A 51 -2.37 5.81 -8.42
N SER A 52 -3.13 6.74 -9.01
CA SER A 52 -2.66 7.62 -10.06
C SER A 52 -2.89 9.07 -9.70
N TYR A 53 -1.93 9.93 -10.03
CA TYR A 53 -2.06 11.38 -9.87
C TYR A 53 -1.14 12.10 -10.85
N GLN A 54 -1.40 13.38 -11.09
CA GLN A 54 -0.44 14.26 -11.76
C GLN A 54 0.23 15.14 -10.71
N LEU A 55 1.55 15.26 -10.77
CA LEU A 55 2.34 16.19 -9.98
C LEU A 55 3.12 17.08 -10.95
N ASP A 56 2.82 18.38 -10.94
CA ASP A 56 3.39 19.38 -11.87
C ASP A 56 3.32 18.93 -13.34
N GLY A 57 2.19 18.32 -13.72
CA GLY A 57 1.93 17.81 -15.08
C GLY A 57 2.56 16.45 -15.42
N VAL A 58 3.36 15.87 -14.53
CA VAL A 58 3.90 14.50 -14.70
C VAL A 58 2.93 13.51 -14.08
N LYS A 59 2.50 12.50 -14.86
CA LYS A 59 1.65 11.41 -14.36
C LYS A 59 2.48 10.40 -13.58
N TYR A 60 2.05 10.12 -12.35
CA TYR A 60 2.57 9.07 -11.49
C TYR A 60 1.54 7.96 -11.37
N LEU A 61 2.02 6.72 -11.40
CA LEU A 61 1.21 5.52 -11.18
C LEU A 61 1.92 4.60 -10.19
N ARG A 62 1.16 4.17 -9.17
CA ARG A 62 1.56 3.18 -8.17
C ARG A 62 0.61 2.00 -8.26
N GLU A 63 1.14 0.80 -8.42
CA GLU A 63 0.37 -0.44 -8.44
C GLU A 63 0.92 -1.38 -7.37
N TYR A 64 0.06 -2.04 -6.61
CA TYR A 64 0.49 -2.97 -5.56
C TYR A 64 -0.43 -4.19 -5.47
N PHE A 65 0.17 -5.34 -5.22
CA PHE A 65 -0.52 -6.62 -5.04
C PHE A 65 0.34 -7.59 -4.22
N ALA A 66 -0.29 -8.63 -3.67
CA ALA A 66 0.39 -9.73 -2.99
C ALA A 66 0.32 -10.98 -3.87
N SER A 67 1.46 -11.41 -4.42
CA SER A 67 1.55 -12.63 -5.23
C SER A 67 1.54 -13.85 -4.34
N ASN A 68 0.50 -14.68 -4.44
CA ASN A 68 0.49 -16.00 -3.81
C ASN A 68 1.50 -16.96 -4.48
N PRO A 69 1.57 -17.08 -5.83
CA PRO A 69 2.52 -17.98 -6.49
C PRO A 69 3.98 -17.69 -6.14
N ASP A 70 4.34 -16.41 -6.03
CA ASP A 70 5.73 -15.98 -5.77
C ASP A 70 5.99 -15.67 -4.28
N SER A 71 4.94 -15.70 -3.44
CA SER A 71 5.02 -15.39 -2.00
C SER A 71 5.66 -14.04 -1.68
N VAL A 72 5.37 -13.00 -2.49
CA VAL A 72 5.92 -11.65 -2.32
C VAL A 72 4.84 -10.57 -2.42
N ILE A 73 5.04 -9.46 -1.72
CA ILE A 73 4.28 -8.23 -1.92
C ILE A 73 5.06 -7.37 -2.92
N VAL A 74 4.40 -6.96 -4.01
CA VAL A 74 5.00 -6.18 -5.08
C VAL A 74 4.41 -4.79 -5.07
N MET A 75 5.27 -3.78 -5.22
CA MET A 75 4.85 -2.43 -5.57
C MET A 75 5.60 -1.95 -6.80
N ARG A 76 4.86 -1.47 -7.80
CA ARG A 76 5.38 -0.91 -9.04
C ARG A 76 5.12 0.59 -9.06
N LEU A 77 6.18 1.37 -9.25
CA LEU A 77 6.14 2.83 -9.34
C LEU A 77 6.57 3.23 -10.76
N THR A 78 5.74 4.02 -11.44
CA THR A 78 6.04 4.45 -12.81
C THR A 78 5.65 5.89 -13.09
N THR A 79 6.40 6.52 -13.99
CA THR A 79 6.12 7.84 -14.58
C THR A 79 6.10 7.71 -16.11
N PRO A 80 4.98 7.31 -16.73
CA PRO A 80 4.92 7.03 -18.16
C PRO A 80 5.40 8.22 -19.00
N GLY A 81 6.27 7.96 -19.98
CA GLY A 81 6.83 9.00 -20.86
C GLY A 81 7.85 9.95 -20.21
N ASN A 82 8.16 9.77 -18.92
CA ASN A 82 9.02 10.69 -18.16
C ASN A 82 10.17 9.92 -17.49
N LYS A 83 11.41 10.16 -17.93
CA LYS A 83 12.62 9.55 -17.35
C LYS A 83 13.20 10.43 -16.25
N GLY A 84 13.71 9.82 -15.17
CA GLY A 84 14.40 10.53 -14.08
C GLY A 84 13.50 11.40 -13.19
N LYS A 85 12.18 11.20 -13.24
CA LYS A 85 11.20 11.92 -12.42
C LYS A 85 10.72 11.14 -11.20
N LEU A 86 11.12 9.87 -11.08
CA LEU A 86 10.78 9.04 -9.94
C LEU A 86 11.94 9.06 -8.95
N ASP A 87 11.71 9.70 -7.81
CA ASP A 87 12.63 9.75 -6.66
C ASP A 87 11.83 9.37 -5.40
N PHE A 88 12.37 8.48 -4.58
CA PHE A 88 11.75 8.07 -3.32
C PHE A 88 12.77 7.44 -2.37
N SER A 89 12.48 7.49 -1.07
CA SER A 89 13.11 6.69 -0.03
C SER A 89 12.08 5.76 0.64
N VAL A 90 12.59 4.71 1.31
CA VAL A 90 11.82 3.66 1.99
C VAL A 90 12.19 3.67 3.46
#